data_AF-G1X2B7-F1
#
_entry.id   AF-G1X2B7-F1
#
_cell.length_a   1.000
_cell.length_b   1.000
_cell.length_c   1.000
_cell.angle_alpha   90.00
_cell.angle_beta   90.00
_cell.angle_gamma   90.00
#
_symmetry.space_group_name_H-M   'P 1'
#
loop_
_entity.id
_entity.type
_entity.pdbx_description
1 polymer ?
#
loop_
_entity_poly.entity_id
_entity_poly.type
_entity_poly.pdbx_seq_one_letter_code
_entity_poly.pdbx_strand_id
1 'polypeptide(L)'
;MGCKPVEYSGFFSLYPPDSSSYRNLSGSFDIRYADNRYAIGNWGRDKFGIGQLTIGDVNFGVGRSYNRNPALGLGPSNSSTEYPTFLEVMQKNDIINTPSYGIYIDDIRGGEDSGKSITFGGIDVAKFTLPLKTLSTPSNYSLSLLGIDIVSERKVVSKPLELPGSSPRVSILGLGAASIHLPSDVFDLVMTDLGAEGPDYLIDTLPPDGSGLSFTFADGLSIFVPYSQMAAPILSNHYLVLLVPNDGDIILGTPFFRSAYVFFDFQNEEISIAPALYNITASNIIEVGANNASISDIKWLYEDGTHEPTPLPTISPRPIPTPGASSDTAVIVVGVVAGVAIVSIAVAVSLYLLCYRSRNPRIITVVPQMQEGNGMTPVHSLAPYNSQGVNGQLSPTQPIYSSSVTSTVPATSTNPWTRPGNVTALNPRTNAHQI
;
A
#
# COMPACT_ATOMS: atom_id res chain seq x y z
N MET A 1 3.64 25.96 -15.39
CA MET A 1 2.19 25.72 -15.26
C MET A 1 2.02 24.52 -14.33
N GLY A 2 1.44 24.73 -13.15
CA GLY A 2 1.23 23.63 -12.20
C GLY A 2 0.21 22.66 -12.76
N CYS A 3 0.52 21.36 -12.73
CA CYS A 3 -0.50 20.33 -12.91
C CYS A 3 -1.63 20.63 -11.91
N LYS A 4 -2.87 20.77 -12.40
CA LYS A 4 -4.06 20.76 -11.56
C LYS A 4 -4.76 19.41 -11.75
N PRO A 5 -4.33 18.34 -11.05
CA PRO A 5 -5.10 17.08 -10.98
C PRO A 5 -6.54 17.28 -10.48
N VAL A 6 -6.80 18.43 -9.85
CA VAL A 6 -8.09 18.86 -9.32
C VAL A 6 -9.17 18.99 -10.40
N GLU A 7 -8.81 19.15 -11.69
CA GLU A 7 -9.82 19.21 -12.77
C GLU A 7 -10.53 17.85 -13.01
N TYR A 8 -9.90 16.73 -12.64
CA TYR A 8 -10.49 15.40 -12.81
C TYR A 8 -11.12 14.82 -11.54
N SER A 9 -10.68 15.25 -10.36
CA SER A 9 -11.16 14.70 -9.09
C SER A 9 -12.40 15.40 -8.52
N GLY A 10 -12.84 16.51 -9.13
CA GLY A 10 -13.93 17.33 -8.62
C GLY A 10 -13.61 17.99 -7.26
N PHE A 11 -14.60 18.70 -6.72
CA PHE A 11 -14.59 19.24 -5.37
C PHE A 11 -15.80 18.73 -4.59
N PHE A 12 -15.64 18.56 -3.29
CA PHE A 12 -16.75 18.27 -2.36
C PHE A 12 -17.05 19.55 -1.57
N SER A 13 -18.15 20.23 -1.88
CA SER A 13 -18.58 21.42 -1.15
C SER A 13 -19.18 21.03 0.19
N LEU A 14 -18.82 21.78 1.23
CA LEU A 14 -19.42 21.68 2.57
C LEU A 14 -20.49 22.77 2.81
N TYR A 15 -20.50 23.84 2.01
CA TYR A 15 -21.33 25.03 2.24
C TYR A 15 -21.83 25.65 0.93
N PRO A 16 -23.07 25.34 0.48
CA PRO A 16 -23.92 24.25 0.99
C PRO A 16 -23.31 22.87 0.67
N PRO A 17 -23.65 21.81 1.42
CA PRO A 17 -23.21 20.47 1.09
C PRO A 17 -23.81 20.03 -0.25
N ASP A 18 -23.00 19.46 -1.13
CA ASP A 18 -23.46 18.93 -2.43
C ASP A 18 -24.43 17.75 -2.27
N SER A 19 -24.41 17.10 -1.10
CA SER A 19 -25.20 15.92 -0.78
C SER A 19 -26.10 16.14 0.42
N SER A 20 -27.36 15.73 0.28
CA SER A 20 -28.34 15.73 1.39
C SER A 20 -28.11 14.61 2.41
N SER A 21 -27.36 13.57 2.04
CA SER A 21 -26.96 12.49 2.97
C SER A 21 -25.66 12.78 3.70
N TYR A 22 -24.93 13.85 3.34
CA TYR A 22 -23.71 14.24 4.02
C TYR A 22 -23.94 14.52 5.50
N ARG A 23 -23.03 14.02 6.35
CA ARG A 23 -23.00 14.28 7.79
C ARG A 23 -21.59 14.71 8.19
N ASN A 24 -21.48 15.82 8.91
CA ASN A 24 -20.22 16.16 9.58
C ASN A 24 -19.97 15.19 10.73
N LEU A 25 -18.73 14.77 10.90
CA LEU A 25 -18.28 14.01 12.05
C LEU A 25 -17.48 14.92 13.01
N SER A 26 -17.27 14.47 14.24
CA SER A 26 -16.41 15.15 15.20
C SER A 26 -14.92 15.03 14.81
N GLY A 27 -14.07 15.81 15.48
CA GLY A 27 -12.62 15.75 15.29
C GLY A 27 -12.11 16.52 14.07
N SER A 28 -10.80 16.60 13.97
CA SER A 28 -10.10 17.26 12.87
C SER A 28 -9.40 16.20 12.02
N PHE A 29 -9.60 16.26 10.70
CA PHE A 29 -8.85 15.40 9.79
C PHE A 29 -7.47 16.02 9.56
N ASP A 30 -6.40 15.32 9.93
CA ASP A 30 -5.00 15.67 9.62
C ASP A 30 -4.25 14.39 9.26
N ILE A 31 -3.83 14.28 8.00
CA ILE A 31 -2.96 13.20 7.53
C ILE A 31 -1.71 13.79 6.91
N ARG A 32 -0.56 13.22 7.29
CA ARG A 32 0.77 13.60 6.82
C ARG A 32 1.55 12.37 6.39
N TYR A 33 2.29 12.50 5.31
CA TYR A 33 3.08 11.43 4.69
C TYR A 33 4.57 11.72 4.89
N ALA A 34 5.40 10.67 4.82
CA ALA A 34 6.84 10.76 5.00
C ALA A 34 7.54 11.69 3.97
N ASP A 35 6.92 11.90 2.81
CA ASP A 35 7.42 12.78 1.74
C ASP A 35 6.90 14.22 1.84
N ASN A 36 6.43 14.64 3.01
CA ASN A 36 5.86 15.95 3.30
C ASN A 36 4.55 16.27 2.55
N ARG A 37 3.90 15.28 1.93
CA ARG A 37 2.51 15.44 1.49
C ARG A 37 1.59 15.47 2.70
N TYR A 38 0.48 16.20 2.59
CA TYR A 38 -0.51 16.30 3.66
C TYR A 38 -1.90 16.64 3.13
N ALA A 39 -2.91 16.36 3.96
CA ALA A 39 -4.26 16.90 3.82
C ALA A 39 -4.85 17.16 5.22
N ILE A 40 -5.33 18.39 5.44
CA ILE A 40 -5.91 18.86 6.70
C ILE A 40 -7.31 19.40 6.43
N GLY A 41 -8.28 19.04 7.25
CA GLY A 41 -9.67 19.42 7.08
C GLY A 41 -10.60 18.84 8.14
N ASN A 42 -11.79 18.40 7.71
CA ASN A 42 -12.82 17.89 8.61
C ASN A 42 -13.17 16.46 8.24
N TRP A 43 -13.55 15.66 9.23
CA TRP A 43 -14.16 14.37 8.97
C TRP A 43 -15.62 14.54 8.52
N GLY A 44 -15.99 13.73 7.55
CA GLY A 44 -17.35 13.64 7.03
C GLY A 44 -17.75 12.18 6.83
N ARG A 45 -19.06 11.99 6.69
CA ARG A 45 -19.67 10.72 6.34
C ARG A 45 -20.70 10.93 5.24
N ASP A 46 -20.69 10.06 4.24
CA ASP A 46 -21.69 10.07 3.17
C ASP A 46 -21.72 8.72 2.45
N LYS A 47 -22.52 8.64 1.38
CA LYS A 47 -22.50 7.54 0.44
C LYS A 47 -21.26 7.61 -0.45
N PHE A 48 -20.67 6.45 -0.73
CA PHE A 48 -19.59 6.29 -1.68
C PHE A 48 -20.05 5.41 -2.85
N GLY A 49 -19.89 5.90 -4.08
CA GLY A 49 -20.22 5.16 -5.30
C GLY A 49 -18.98 4.70 -6.04
N ILE A 50 -18.92 3.42 -6.43
CA ILE A 50 -17.91 2.88 -7.33
C ILE A 50 -18.57 1.92 -8.32
N GLY A 51 -18.56 2.29 -9.61
CA GLY A 51 -19.33 1.56 -10.63
C GLY A 51 -20.82 1.50 -10.27
N GLN A 52 -21.35 0.29 -10.14
CA GLN A 52 -22.75 0.05 -9.75
C GLN A 52 -22.93 -0.09 -8.23
N LEU A 53 -21.84 -0.18 -7.46
CA LEU A 53 -21.89 -0.33 -6.02
C LEU A 53 -22.06 1.04 -5.35
N THR A 54 -23.01 1.13 -4.42
CA THR A 54 -23.15 2.27 -3.51
C THR A 54 -23.03 1.78 -2.08
N ILE A 55 -22.03 2.30 -1.37
CA ILE A 55 -21.74 1.97 0.02
C ILE A 55 -22.26 3.12 0.88
N GLY A 56 -23.11 2.81 1.86
CA GLY A 56 -23.60 3.79 2.82
C GLY A 56 -22.58 4.06 3.94
N ASP A 57 -22.68 5.24 4.53
CA ASP A 57 -21.99 5.59 5.78
C ASP A 57 -20.45 5.47 5.75
N VAL A 58 -19.84 5.75 4.60
CA VAL A 58 -18.37 5.79 4.45
C VAL A 58 -17.81 7.03 5.11
N ASN A 59 -16.82 6.85 6.00
CA ASN A 59 -16.11 7.95 6.65
C ASN A 59 -14.94 8.42 5.77
N PHE A 60 -14.78 9.73 5.58
CA PHE A 60 -13.69 10.30 4.79
C PHE A 60 -13.31 11.70 5.27
N GLY A 61 -12.08 12.11 4.97
CA GLY A 61 -11.58 13.45 5.25
C GLY A 61 -11.82 14.40 4.08
N VAL A 62 -12.47 15.54 4.35
CA VAL A 62 -12.61 16.64 3.38
C VAL A 62 -11.49 17.64 3.60
N GLY A 63 -10.45 17.55 2.75
CA GLY A 63 -9.26 18.41 2.83
C GLY A 63 -9.57 19.87 2.46
N ARG A 64 -9.23 20.80 3.35
CA ARG A 64 -9.30 22.25 3.12
C ARG A 64 -7.93 22.87 2.85
N SER A 65 -6.88 22.27 3.39
CA SER A 65 -5.48 22.61 3.11
C SER A 65 -4.74 21.32 2.77
N TYR A 66 -4.25 21.21 1.55
CA TYR A 66 -3.63 19.98 1.04
C TYR A 66 -2.66 20.29 -0.09
N ASN A 67 -1.68 19.39 -0.28
CA ASN A 67 -0.71 19.46 -1.39
C ASN A 67 -0.60 18.13 -2.16
N ARG A 68 -1.63 17.29 -2.06
CA ARG A 68 -1.72 15.97 -2.70
C ARG A 68 -3.07 15.77 -3.38
N ASN A 69 -3.13 14.79 -4.27
CA ASN A 69 -4.39 14.36 -4.87
C ASN A 69 -5.26 13.63 -3.83
N PRO A 70 -6.60 13.63 -4.00
CA PRO A 70 -7.48 12.74 -3.26
C PRO A 70 -7.03 11.28 -3.38
N ALA A 71 -7.23 10.51 -2.32
CA ALA A 71 -6.86 9.10 -2.32
C ALA A 71 -7.83 8.31 -1.44
N LEU A 72 -8.04 7.05 -1.82
CA LEU A 72 -8.74 6.07 -1.01
C LEU A 72 -7.72 5.27 -0.20
N GLY A 73 -7.71 5.44 1.11
CA GLY A 73 -6.90 4.63 2.00
C GLY A 73 -7.55 3.26 2.18
N LEU A 74 -6.80 2.20 1.89
CA LEU A 74 -7.24 0.80 2.05
C LEU A 74 -6.44 0.07 3.13
N GLY A 75 -5.71 0.80 3.98
CA GLY A 75 -4.97 0.21 5.09
C GLY A 75 -5.87 -0.25 6.23
N PRO A 76 -5.34 -1.08 7.14
CA PRO A 76 -6.04 -1.52 8.34
C PRO A 76 -6.25 -0.34 9.32
N SER A 77 -7.13 -0.53 10.29
CA SER A 77 -7.19 0.35 11.45
C SER A 77 -5.98 0.15 12.37
N ASN A 78 -5.66 1.19 13.13
CA ASN A 78 -4.60 1.20 14.14
C ASN A 78 -5.04 2.05 15.34
N SER A 79 -4.15 2.22 16.33
CA SER A 79 -4.45 2.98 17.56
C SER A 79 -4.78 4.46 17.33
N SER A 80 -4.42 5.05 16.18
CA SER A 80 -4.77 6.43 15.83
C SER A 80 -5.98 6.53 14.89
N THR A 81 -6.65 5.42 14.57
CA THR A 81 -7.81 5.39 13.69
C THR A 81 -9.06 5.86 14.44
N GLU A 82 -9.58 7.02 14.07
CA GLU A 82 -10.72 7.67 14.74
C GLU A 82 -12.08 7.08 14.31
N TYR A 83 -12.19 6.64 13.05
CA TYR A 83 -13.41 6.10 12.47
C TYR A 83 -13.11 4.80 11.71
N PRO A 84 -14.09 3.87 11.61
CA PRO A 84 -13.92 2.67 10.82
C PRO A 84 -13.42 2.95 9.41
N THR A 85 -12.44 2.17 8.96
CA THR A 85 -11.81 2.26 7.64
C THR A 85 -12.81 1.93 6.53
N PHE A 86 -12.43 2.20 5.28
CA PHE A 86 -13.27 1.86 4.13
C PHE A 86 -13.65 0.37 4.10
N LEU A 87 -12.69 -0.52 4.35
CA LEU A 87 -12.91 -1.97 4.35
C LEU A 87 -13.76 -2.43 5.53
N GLU A 88 -13.58 -1.83 6.72
CA GLU A 88 -14.42 -2.12 7.89
C GLU A 88 -15.87 -1.66 7.67
N VAL A 89 -16.08 -0.52 6.97
CA VAL A 89 -17.43 -0.08 6.57
C VAL A 89 -18.03 -1.05 5.56
N MET A 90 -17.26 -1.54 4.58
CA MET A 90 -17.74 -2.57 3.64
C MET A 90 -18.15 -3.85 4.38
N GLN A 91 -17.32 -4.31 5.32
CA GLN A 91 -17.62 -5.51 6.11
C GLN A 91 -18.88 -5.31 6.96
N LYS A 92 -19.00 -4.16 7.63
CA LYS A 92 -20.17 -3.83 8.46
C LYS A 92 -21.48 -3.76 7.67
N ASN A 93 -21.41 -3.44 6.38
CA ASN A 93 -22.56 -3.41 5.48
C ASN A 93 -22.79 -4.77 4.78
N ASP A 94 -22.16 -5.85 5.24
CA ASP A 94 -22.26 -7.20 4.67
C ASP A 94 -21.87 -7.27 3.18
N ILE A 95 -20.97 -6.38 2.72
CA ILE A 95 -20.48 -6.33 1.33
C ILE A 95 -19.30 -7.29 1.14
N ILE A 96 -18.47 -7.44 2.17
CA ILE A 96 -17.31 -8.35 2.21
C ILE A 96 -17.30 -9.07 3.56
N ASN A 97 -16.86 -10.33 3.61
CA ASN A 97 -16.81 -11.07 4.88
C ASN A 97 -15.62 -10.68 5.76
N THR A 98 -14.49 -10.33 5.15
CA THR A 98 -13.26 -9.90 5.81
C THR A 98 -12.78 -8.58 5.19
N PRO A 99 -12.20 -7.64 5.97
CA PRO A 99 -11.48 -6.48 5.44
C PRO A 99 -10.24 -6.93 4.68
N SER A 100 -10.43 -7.30 3.42
CA SER A 100 -9.37 -7.81 2.55
C SER A 100 -9.53 -7.30 1.13
N TYR A 101 -8.45 -7.35 0.35
CA TYR A 101 -8.52 -7.14 -1.09
C TYR A 101 -7.36 -7.77 -1.86
N GLY A 102 -7.63 -8.20 -3.08
CA GLY A 102 -6.63 -8.58 -4.09
C GLY A 102 -6.33 -7.45 -5.06
N ILE A 103 -5.06 -7.32 -5.48
CA ILE A 103 -4.62 -6.36 -6.49
C ILE A 103 -3.96 -7.07 -7.66
N TYR A 104 -4.39 -6.68 -8.86
CA TYR A 104 -3.80 -7.04 -10.13
C TYR A 104 -3.63 -5.79 -11.00
N ILE A 105 -2.38 -5.35 -11.23
CA ILE A 105 -2.08 -4.12 -12.00
C ILE A 105 -1.76 -4.41 -13.47
N ASP A 106 -1.39 -5.66 -13.79
CA ASP A 106 -0.97 -6.07 -15.14
C ASP A 106 0.28 -5.31 -15.67
N ASP A 107 0.61 -5.47 -16.95
CA ASP A 107 1.76 -4.88 -17.65
C ASP A 107 1.67 -3.34 -17.74
N ILE A 108 2.82 -2.66 -17.67
CA ILE A 108 2.96 -1.20 -17.82
C ILE A 108 2.36 -0.66 -19.13
N ARG A 109 2.36 -1.46 -20.20
CA ARG A 109 1.82 -1.15 -21.53
C ARG A 109 0.34 -1.47 -21.64
N GLY A 110 -0.24 -2.19 -20.68
CA GLY A 110 -1.65 -2.56 -20.70
C GLY A 110 -2.53 -1.32 -20.66
N GLY A 111 -3.55 -1.26 -21.53
CA GLY A 111 -4.59 -0.24 -21.48
C GLY A 111 -5.61 -0.44 -20.35
N GLU A 112 -6.72 0.29 -20.39
CA GLU A 112 -7.83 0.12 -19.44
C GLU A 112 -8.45 -1.29 -19.50
N ASP A 113 -8.49 -1.88 -20.70
CA ASP A 113 -9.11 -3.19 -20.94
C ASP A 113 -8.19 -4.38 -20.65
N SER A 114 -7.01 -4.17 -20.06
CA SER A 114 -6.02 -5.22 -19.87
C SER A 114 -6.36 -6.19 -18.71
N GLY A 115 -7.50 -5.96 -18.05
CA GLY A 115 -8.00 -6.79 -16.96
C GLY A 115 -7.48 -6.38 -15.58
N LYS A 116 -6.83 -5.22 -15.47
CA LYS A 116 -6.42 -4.61 -14.20
C LYS A 116 -7.61 -4.55 -13.24
N SER A 117 -7.42 -4.96 -12.00
CA SER A 117 -8.50 -5.07 -11.05
C SER A 117 -8.04 -4.92 -9.60
N ILE A 118 -8.96 -4.41 -8.79
CA ILE A 118 -8.96 -4.60 -7.34
C ILE A 118 -10.20 -5.40 -6.97
N THR A 119 -10.03 -6.44 -6.15
CA THR A 119 -11.10 -7.33 -5.73
C THR A 119 -11.25 -7.25 -4.22
N PHE A 120 -12.31 -6.61 -3.72
CA PHE A 120 -12.58 -6.52 -2.27
C PHE A 120 -13.19 -7.83 -1.75
N GLY A 121 -12.69 -8.34 -0.62
CA GLY A 121 -13.24 -9.55 0.02
C GLY A 121 -13.00 -10.86 -0.73
N GLY A 122 -12.20 -10.87 -1.80
CA GLY A 122 -12.01 -12.03 -2.67
C GLY A 122 -10.67 -12.06 -3.39
N ILE A 123 -10.34 -13.24 -3.92
CA ILE A 123 -9.14 -13.50 -4.72
C ILE A 123 -9.53 -13.88 -6.15
N ASP A 124 -8.90 -13.27 -7.16
CA ASP A 124 -9.10 -13.65 -8.56
C ASP A 124 -8.03 -14.66 -8.99
N VAL A 125 -8.40 -15.94 -8.97
CA VAL A 125 -7.48 -17.06 -9.22
C VAL A 125 -7.07 -17.20 -10.70
N ALA A 126 -7.67 -16.42 -11.60
CA ALA A 126 -7.26 -16.39 -13.00
C ALA A 126 -6.00 -15.53 -13.23
N LYS A 127 -5.60 -14.69 -12.25
CA LYS A 127 -4.63 -13.59 -12.46
C LYS A 127 -3.18 -13.93 -12.13
N PHE A 128 -2.92 -15.10 -11.55
CA PHE A 128 -1.58 -15.45 -11.06
C PHE A 128 -1.25 -16.91 -11.27
N THR A 129 0.05 -17.21 -11.18
CA THR A 129 0.55 -18.58 -11.25
C THR A 129 0.61 -19.17 -9.84
N LEU A 130 0.07 -20.37 -9.65
CA LEU A 130 0.23 -21.13 -8.41
C LEU A 130 1.69 -21.59 -8.23
N PRO A 131 2.14 -21.85 -6.98
CA PRO A 131 1.38 -21.70 -5.73
C PRO A 131 1.33 -20.25 -5.23
N LEU A 132 0.24 -19.91 -4.54
CA LEU A 132 0.16 -18.72 -3.70
C LEU A 132 0.97 -18.94 -2.43
N LYS A 133 1.67 -17.90 -1.97
CA LYS A 133 2.43 -17.94 -0.72
C LYS A 133 1.88 -16.92 0.27
N THR A 134 1.49 -17.38 1.46
CA THR A 134 0.98 -16.52 2.53
C THR A 134 2.08 -16.24 3.56
N LEU A 135 2.27 -14.96 3.83
CA LEU A 135 3.23 -14.39 4.76
C LEU A 135 2.46 -13.77 5.93
N SER A 136 2.81 -14.16 7.16
CA SER A 136 2.27 -13.52 8.36
C SER A 136 2.96 -12.16 8.57
N THR A 137 2.17 -11.12 8.83
CA THR A 137 2.63 -9.73 8.90
C THR A 137 2.06 -8.94 10.11
N PRO A 138 2.23 -9.43 11.35
CA PRO A 138 1.62 -8.85 12.56
C PRO A 138 2.20 -7.47 12.95
N SER A 139 3.10 -6.90 12.15
CA SER A 139 3.76 -5.62 12.42
C SER A 139 3.84 -4.79 11.14
N ASN A 140 2.89 -3.86 11.02
CA ASN A 140 2.82 -2.84 9.96
C ASN A 140 2.76 -3.38 8.52
N TYR A 141 2.32 -4.62 8.30
CA TYR A 141 2.19 -5.21 6.95
C TYR A 141 3.49 -5.14 6.14
N SER A 142 4.61 -5.27 6.86
CA SER A 142 5.95 -5.19 6.31
C SER A 142 6.54 -6.60 6.11
N LEU A 143 7.35 -6.76 5.08
CA LEU A 143 7.89 -8.05 4.65
C LEU A 143 9.41 -8.04 4.71
N SER A 144 10.01 -9.08 5.30
CA SER A 144 11.46 -9.23 5.33
C SER A 144 12.00 -9.74 3.99
N LEU A 145 13.04 -9.09 3.47
CA LEU A 145 13.79 -9.51 2.29
C LEU A 145 15.16 -10.09 2.69
N LEU A 146 15.50 -11.24 2.12
CA LEU A 146 16.81 -11.89 2.26
C LEU A 146 17.82 -11.33 1.28
N GLY A 147 17.39 -10.94 0.08
CA GLY A 147 18.29 -10.51 -0.96
C GLY A 147 17.58 -9.98 -2.20
N ILE A 148 18.36 -9.28 -3.02
CA ILE A 148 17.96 -8.83 -4.34
C ILE A 148 19.00 -9.33 -5.33
N ASP A 149 18.56 -10.08 -6.34
CA ASP A 149 19.43 -10.49 -7.43
C ASP A 149 19.22 -9.57 -8.63
N ILE A 150 20.32 -9.04 -9.16
CA ILE A 150 20.35 -8.29 -10.42
C ILE A 150 20.61 -9.30 -11.52
N VAL A 151 19.61 -9.53 -12.37
CA VAL A 151 19.63 -10.54 -13.43
C VAL A 151 19.81 -9.86 -14.78
N SER A 152 20.83 -10.29 -15.51
CA SER A 152 21.11 -9.92 -16.89
C SER A 152 21.27 -11.19 -17.73
N GLU A 153 21.21 -11.09 -19.06
CA GLU A 153 21.36 -12.26 -19.96
C GLU A 153 22.61 -13.12 -19.68
N ARG A 154 23.69 -12.52 -19.19
CA ARG A 154 25.00 -13.19 -19.06
C ARG A 154 25.44 -13.40 -17.62
N LYS A 155 24.75 -12.79 -16.66
CA LYS A 155 25.25 -12.68 -15.29
C LYS A 155 24.10 -12.46 -14.31
N VAL A 156 24.20 -13.13 -13.17
CA VAL A 156 23.43 -12.80 -11.97
C VAL A 156 24.40 -12.21 -10.95
N VAL A 157 24.05 -11.04 -10.41
CA VAL A 157 24.76 -10.42 -9.28
C VAL A 157 23.85 -10.46 -8.07
N SER A 158 24.18 -11.31 -7.11
CA SER A 158 23.41 -11.45 -5.88
C SER A 158 23.81 -10.42 -4.83
N LYS A 159 22.82 -9.75 -4.26
CA LYS A 159 22.97 -8.82 -3.15
C LYS A 159 22.19 -9.32 -1.93
N PRO A 160 22.85 -10.06 -1.01
CA PRO A 160 22.23 -10.41 0.24
C PRO A 160 21.96 -9.13 1.05
N LEU A 161 20.77 -9.06 1.63
CA LEU A 161 20.32 -7.95 2.47
C LEU A 161 20.41 -8.27 3.96
N GLU A 162 20.70 -9.52 4.30
CA GLU A 162 21.12 -9.92 5.65
C GLU A 162 22.54 -9.39 5.92
N LEU A 163 22.69 -8.40 6.80
CA LEU A 163 24.01 -8.14 7.39
C LEU A 163 24.21 -9.12 8.56
N PRO A 164 25.36 -9.78 8.68
CA PRO A 164 25.66 -10.65 9.83
C PRO A 164 25.46 -9.89 11.14
N GLY A 165 24.54 -10.38 11.99
CA GLY A 165 24.22 -9.77 13.29
C GLY A 165 23.23 -8.59 13.25
N SER A 166 22.57 -8.34 12.12
CA SER A 166 21.51 -7.34 11.97
C SER A 166 20.12 -7.97 11.79
N SER A 167 19.07 -7.21 12.06
CA SER A 167 17.71 -7.62 11.69
C SER A 167 17.56 -7.61 10.16
N PRO A 168 16.77 -8.54 9.58
CA PRO A 168 16.49 -8.55 8.15
C PRO A 168 16.00 -7.18 7.66
N ARG A 169 16.42 -6.77 6.45
CA ARG A 169 15.90 -5.56 5.82
C ARG A 169 14.40 -5.70 5.61
N VAL A 170 13.67 -4.68 6.05
CA VAL A 170 12.21 -4.63 5.92
C VAL A 170 11.85 -3.97 4.59
N SER A 171 10.81 -4.51 3.96
CA SER A 171 10.18 -3.97 2.77
C SER A 171 8.72 -3.63 3.03
N ILE A 172 8.24 -2.58 2.35
CA ILE A 172 6.88 -2.07 2.42
C ILE A 172 6.25 -2.25 1.04
N LEU A 173 5.08 -2.90 0.98
CA LEU A 173 4.28 -2.96 -0.25
C LEU A 173 3.53 -1.64 -0.43
N GLY A 174 4.04 -0.80 -1.34
CA GLY A 174 3.60 0.58 -1.49
C GLY A 174 2.93 0.86 -2.83
N LEU A 175 1.67 0.43 -3.01
CA LEU A 175 0.92 0.68 -4.26
C LEU A 175 0.92 2.18 -4.68
N GLY A 176 0.91 3.08 -3.70
CA GLY A 176 0.96 4.53 -3.93
C GLY A 176 2.33 5.07 -4.37
N ALA A 177 3.38 4.24 -4.42
CA ALA A 177 4.69 4.59 -4.95
C ALA A 177 4.78 4.18 -6.42
N ALA A 178 5.15 5.13 -7.28
CA ALA A 178 5.29 4.89 -8.72
C ALA A 178 6.59 4.12 -9.08
N SER A 179 7.51 3.98 -8.12
CA SER A 179 8.85 3.41 -8.27
C SER A 179 9.15 2.37 -7.20
N ILE A 180 10.15 1.52 -7.45
CA ILE A 180 10.76 0.69 -6.40
C ILE A 180 11.89 1.49 -5.73
N HIS A 181 11.94 1.50 -4.41
CA HIS A 181 12.98 2.18 -3.64
C HIS A 181 13.99 1.15 -3.14
N LEU A 182 15.23 1.28 -3.57
CA LEU A 182 16.30 0.29 -3.34
C LEU A 182 17.42 0.88 -2.48
N PRO A 183 18.17 0.06 -1.72
CA PRO A 183 19.42 0.49 -1.10
C PRO A 183 20.36 1.10 -2.14
N SER A 184 21.06 2.16 -1.79
CA SER A 184 21.84 2.95 -2.76
C SER A 184 22.90 2.10 -3.47
N ASP A 185 23.52 1.12 -2.79
CA ASP A 185 24.53 0.25 -3.38
C ASP A 185 23.95 -0.74 -4.41
N VAL A 186 22.71 -1.21 -4.22
CA VAL A 186 21.98 -2.01 -5.21
C VAL A 186 21.56 -1.13 -6.37
N PHE A 187 21.01 0.05 -6.07
CA PHE A 187 20.59 1.03 -7.07
C PHE A 187 21.73 1.42 -8.02
N ASP A 188 22.91 1.77 -7.49
CA ASP A 188 24.06 2.19 -8.28
C ASP A 188 24.56 1.09 -9.23
N LEU A 189 24.52 -0.17 -8.78
CA LEU A 189 24.86 -1.32 -9.62
C LEU A 189 23.87 -1.50 -10.76
N VAL A 190 22.58 -1.38 -10.48
CA VAL A 190 21.52 -1.48 -11.50
C VAL A 190 21.65 -0.36 -12.53
N MET A 191 21.82 0.89 -12.07
CA MET A 191 21.97 2.02 -12.99
C MET A 191 23.22 1.91 -13.86
N THR A 192 24.32 1.39 -13.30
CA THR A 192 25.54 1.11 -14.07
C THR A 192 25.33 0.02 -15.11
N ASP A 193 24.65 -1.09 -14.74
CA ASP A 193 24.37 -2.20 -15.65
C ASP A 193 23.44 -1.80 -16.80
N LEU A 194 22.45 -0.96 -16.50
CA LEU A 194 21.53 -0.40 -17.49
C LEU A 194 22.14 0.67 -18.39
N GLY A 195 23.33 1.20 -18.05
CA GLY A 195 23.89 2.38 -18.70
C GLY A 195 22.99 3.61 -18.56
N ALA A 196 22.28 3.74 -17.43
CA ALA A 196 21.36 4.83 -17.20
C ALA A 196 22.10 6.16 -17.02
N GLU A 197 21.71 7.17 -17.79
CA GLU A 197 22.44 8.44 -17.88
C GLU A 197 21.73 9.61 -17.21
N GLY A 198 22.56 10.59 -16.82
CA GLY A 198 22.13 11.89 -16.38
C GLY A 198 21.43 11.87 -15.02
N PRO A 199 20.94 13.03 -14.58
CA PRO A 199 20.15 13.10 -13.37
C PRO A 199 18.96 12.13 -13.49
N ASP A 200 18.24 12.16 -14.61
CA ASP A 200 16.90 11.57 -14.74
C ASP A 200 16.88 10.05 -14.98
N TYR A 201 18.03 9.38 -14.87
CA TYR A 201 18.15 7.91 -14.97
C TYR A 201 17.46 7.36 -16.22
N LEU A 202 17.83 7.93 -17.36
CA LEU A 202 17.25 7.57 -18.65
C LEU A 202 18.05 6.46 -19.32
N ILE A 203 17.35 5.56 -20.00
CA ILE A 203 17.94 4.54 -20.87
C ILE A 203 17.36 4.64 -22.28
N ASP A 204 18.15 4.30 -23.29
CA ASP A 204 17.74 4.40 -24.70
C ASP A 204 17.07 3.13 -25.21
N THR A 205 17.35 2.00 -24.58
CA THR A 205 16.87 0.68 -25.01
C THR A 205 16.43 -0.13 -23.80
N LEU A 206 15.25 -0.77 -23.90
CA LEU A 206 14.79 -1.69 -22.88
C LEU A 206 15.65 -2.95 -22.89
N PRO A 207 16.11 -3.42 -21.72
CA PRO A 207 16.73 -4.73 -21.60
C PRO A 207 15.78 -5.86 -22.04
N PRO A 208 16.32 -7.03 -22.43
CA PRO A 208 15.54 -8.22 -22.73
C PRO A 208 14.66 -8.64 -21.54
N ASP A 209 13.50 -9.28 -21.82
CA ASP A 209 12.52 -9.65 -20.78
C ASP A 209 13.07 -10.62 -19.71
N GLY A 210 14.15 -11.35 -20.00
CA GLY A 210 14.85 -12.19 -19.02
C GLY A 210 15.76 -11.42 -18.06
N SER A 211 15.89 -10.09 -18.22
CA SER A 211 16.72 -9.23 -17.37
C SER A 211 15.84 -8.39 -16.44
N GLY A 212 16.25 -8.24 -15.19
CA GLY A 212 15.44 -7.57 -14.17
C GLY A 212 15.98 -7.77 -12.76
N LEU A 213 15.10 -7.61 -11.77
CA LEU A 213 15.41 -7.78 -10.36
C LEU A 213 14.59 -8.92 -9.76
N SER A 214 15.24 -9.86 -9.09
CA SER A 214 14.56 -10.90 -8.29
C SER A 214 14.60 -10.51 -6.82
N PHE A 215 13.44 -10.39 -6.18
CA PHE A 215 13.29 -10.08 -4.76
C PHE A 215 12.99 -11.36 -3.99
N THR A 216 13.89 -11.75 -3.09
CA THR A 216 13.73 -12.97 -2.29
C THR A 216 13.31 -12.62 -0.87
N PHE A 217 12.13 -13.10 -0.46
CA PHE A 217 11.54 -12.92 0.85
C PHE A 217 12.05 -13.96 1.86
N ALA A 218 11.89 -13.67 3.15
CA ALA A 218 12.40 -14.50 4.26
C ALA A 218 11.89 -15.94 4.30
N ASP A 219 10.74 -16.22 3.69
CA ASP A 219 10.13 -17.55 3.61
C ASP A 219 10.55 -18.34 2.35
N GLY A 220 11.45 -17.77 1.54
CA GLY A 220 11.96 -18.37 0.31
C GLY A 220 11.16 -18.03 -0.95
N LEU A 221 10.07 -17.25 -0.87
CA LEU A 221 9.40 -16.74 -2.07
C LEU A 221 10.33 -15.80 -2.84
N SER A 222 10.46 -15.99 -4.16
CA SER A 222 11.14 -15.04 -5.03
C SER A 222 10.17 -14.50 -6.08
N ILE A 223 10.12 -13.17 -6.21
CA ILE A 223 9.36 -12.48 -7.27
C ILE A 223 10.34 -11.79 -8.20
N PHE A 224 10.30 -12.17 -9.48
CA PHE A 224 11.08 -11.54 -10.53
C PHE A 224 10.31 -10.39 -11.17
N VAL A 225 10.93 -9.21 -11.22
CA VAL A 225 10.40 -8.01 -11.88
C VAL A 225 11.29 -7.70 -13.09
N PRO A 226 10.79 -7.85 -14.33
CA PRO A 226 11.58 -7.55 -15.51
C PRO A 226 11.82 -6.03 -15.66
N TYR A 227 12.94 -5.62 -16.25
CA TYR A 227 13.23 -4.21 -16.50
C TYR A 227 12.16 -3.54 -17.38
N SER A 228 11.52 -4.28 -18.28
CA SER A 228 10.39 -3.79 -19.07
C SER A 228 9.20 -3.33 -18.22
N GLN A 229 9.05 -3.80 -16.98
CA GLN A 229 8.04 -3.32 -16.02
C GLN A 229 8.53 -2.18 -15.12
N MET A 230 9.83 -1.89 -15.12
CA MET A 230 10.47 -0.85 -14.33
C MET A 230 10.88 0.37 -15.17
N ALA A 231 10.53 0.42 -16.45
CA ALA A 231 10.96 1.48 -17.36
C ALA A 231 9.75 2.07 -18.11
N ALA A 232 9.46 3.35 -17.88
CA ALA A 232 8.34 4.05 -18.50
C ALA A 232 8.80 4.79 -19.76
N PRO A 233 8.13 4.65 -20.92
CA PRO A 233 8.49 5.41 -22.11
C PRO A 233 8.24 6.90 -21.88
N ILE A 234 9.21 7.72 -22.29
CA ILE A 234 9.08 9.18 -22.33
C ILE A 234 9.19 9.69 -23.78
N LEU A 235 8.92 10.98 -23.99
CA LEU A 235 9.08 11.59 -25.31
C LEU A 235 10.53 11.43 -25.80
N SER A 236 10.71 11.18 -27.10
CA SER A 236 12.00 11.00 -27.79
C SER A 236 12.66 9.59 -27.70
N ASN A 237 11.87 8.51 -27.59
CA ASN A 237 12.38 7.11 -27.57
C ASN A 237 13.30 6.76 -26.39
N HIS A 238 13.33 7.57 -25.34
CA HIS A 238 14.00 7.23 -24.09
C HIS A 238 13.02 6.59 -23.11
N TYR A 239 13.54 5.88 -22.12
CA TYR A 239 12.78 5.32 -21.02
C TYR A 239 13.29 5.87 -19.69
N LEU A 240 12.36 6.31 -18.85
CA LEU A 240 12.63 6.66 -17.47
C LEU A 240 12.64 5.40 -16.62
N VAL A 241 13.75 5.14 -15.91
CA VAL A 241 13.82 4.03 -14.96
C VAL A 241 13.09 4.39 -13.66
N LEU A 242 12.15 3.55 -13.26
CA LEU A 242 11.27 3.71 -12.10
C LEU A 242 11.88 3.12 -10.82
N LEU A 243 13.15 3.45 -10.58
CA LEU A 243 13.89 3.07 -9.38
C LEU A 243 14.36 4.35 -8.66
N VAL A 244 14.43 4.30 -7.33
CA VAL A 244 14.90 5.42 -6.50
C VAL A 244 15.85 4.90 -5.42
N PRO A 245 16.99 5.55 -5.15
CA PRO A 245 17.86 5.17 -4.06
C PRO A 245 17.25 5.57 -2.71
N ASN A 246 17.23 4.64 -1.75
CA ASN A 246 16.75 4.82 -0.39
C ASN A 246 17.44 3.83 0.57
N ASP A 247 18.21 4.35 1.54
CA ASP A 247 18.92 3.50 2.52
C ASP A 247 18.09 3.14 3.77
N GLY A 248 16.86 3.66 3.84
CA GLY A 248 15.84 3.26 4.81
C GLY A 248 15.16 1.95 4.43
N ASP A 249 13.83 1.90 4.58
CA ASP A 249 13.04 0.73 4.19
C ASP A 249 12.95 0.58 2.66
N ILE A 250 12.96 -0.65 2.19
CA ILE A 250 12.73 -0.95 0.77
C ILE A 250 11.25 -0.71 0.47
N ILE A 251 10.93 0.03 -0.59
CA ILE A 251 9.53 0.23 -1.01
C ILE A 251 9.31 -0.52 -2.31
N LEU A 252 8.46 -1.54 -2.27
CA LEU A 252 8.01 -2.30 -3.43
C LEU A 252 6.79 -1.58 -4.02
N GLY A 253 7.06 -0.65 -4.94
CA GLY A 253 6.03 0.17 -5.57
C GLY A 253 5.35 -0.49 -6.77
N THR A 254 4.68 0.33 -7.57
CA THR A 254 3.88 -0.10 -8.74
C THR A 254 4.62 -1.12 -9.63
N PRO A 255 5.91 -0.98 -9.99
CA PRO A 255 6.59 -1.98 -10.81
C PRO A 255 6.59 -3.40 -10.22
N PHE A 256 6.69 -3.55 -8.89
CA PHE A 256 6.60 -4.86 -8.22
C PHE A 256 5.20 -5.45 -8.36
N PHE A 257 4.15 -4.65 -8.14
CA PHE A 257 2.75 -5.07 -8.29
C PHE A 257 2.34 -5.39 -9.74
N ARG A 258 3.14 -5.01 -10.74
CA ARG A 258 2.94 -5.48 -12.12
C ARG A 258 3.34 -6.96 -12.26
N SER A 259 4.36 -7.39 -11.51
CA SER A 259 4.90 -8.75 -11.56
C SER A 259 4.36 -9.67 -10.46
N ALA A 260 3.59 -9.14 -9.52
CA ALA A 260 3.02 -9.90 -8.41
C ALA A 260 1.51 -9.62 -8.29
N TYR A 261 0.73 -10.70 -8.15
CA TYR A 261 -0.60 -10.61 -7.57
C TYR A 261 -0.45 -10.59 -6.06
N VAL A 262 -1.11 -9.64 -5.41
CA VAL A 262 -1.01 -9.46 -3.96
C VAL A 262 -2.41 -9.42 -3.36
N PHE A 263 -2.66 -10.27 -2.37
CA PHE A 263 -3.87 -10.30 -1.58
C PHE A 263 -3.56 -9.90 -0.14
N PHE A 264 -4.22 -8.85 0.34
CA PHE A 264 -4.11 -8.37 1.71
C PHE A 264 -5.31 -8.86 2.51
N ASP A 265 -5.05 -9.51 3.65
CA ASP A 265 -6.07 -9.91 4.62
C ASP A 265 -5.78 -9.25 5.97
N PHE A 266 -6.43 -8.11 6.22
CA PHE A 266 -6.17 -7.35 7.44
C PHE A 266 -6.79 -7.97 8.70
N GLN A 267 -7.74 -8.89 8.53
CA GLN A 267 -8.32 -9.60 9.67
C GLN A 267 -7.37 -10.66 10.20
N ASN A 268 -6.69 -11.37 9.30
CA ASN A 268 -5.73 -12.41 9.65
C ASN A 268 -4.28 -11.89 9.76
N GLU A 269 -4.04 -10.60 9.51
CA GLU A 269 -2.71 -9.99 9.48
C GLU A 269 -1.77 -10.66 8.46
N GLU A 270 -2.34 -11.06 7.31
CA GLU A 270 -1.67 -11.87 6.30
C GLU A 270 -1.55 -11.12 4.97
N ILE A 271 -0.45 -11.37 4.26
CA ILE A 271 -0.28 -10.99 2.86
C ILE A 271 0.02 -12.24 2.05
N SER A 272 -0.76 -12.47 1.00
CA SER A 272 -0.54 -13.58 0.08
C SER A 272 -0.05 -13.08 -1.27
N ILE A 273 1.01 -13.67 -1.79
CA ILE A 273 1.72 -13.21 -2.99
C ILE A 273 1.96 -14.38 -3.94
N ALA A 274 1.78 -14.13 -5.23
CA ALA A 274 2.14 -15.03 -6.31
C ALA A 274 2.62 -14.23 -7.53
N PRO A 275 3.42 -14.83 -8.45
CA PRO A 275 3.73 -14.21 -9.73
C PRO A 275 2.46 -13.89 -10.52
N ALA A 276 2.31 -12.64 -10.95
CA ALA A 276 1.18 -12.22 -11.78
C ALA A 276 1.33 -12.75 -13.20
N LEU A 277 0.21 -13.08 -13.83
CA LEU A 277 0.12 -13.35 -15.26
C LEU A 277 -0.13 -12.04 -16.02
N TYR A 278 0.48 -11.84 -17.18
CA TYR A 278 0.26 -10.63 -17.98
C TYR A 278 -0.87 -10.78 -18.99
N ASN A 279 -1.55 -9.68 -19.30
CA ASN A 279 -2.63 -9.57 -20.29
C ASN A 279 -3.81 -10.51 -20.03
N ILE A 280 -4.14 -10.75 -18.76
CA ILE A 280 -5.25 -11.62 -18.40
C ILE A 280 -6.52 -10.81 -18.20
N THR A 281 -7.47 -10.96 -19.12
CA THR A 281 -8.81 -10.40 -19.01
C THR A 281 -9.81 -11.35 -18.37
N ALA A 282 -9.55 -12.66 -18.42
CA ALA A 282 -10.35 -13.67 -17.71
C ALA A 282 -10.38 -13.38 -16.20
N SER A 283 -11.48 -13.74 -15.55
CA SER A 283 -11.67 -13.54 -14.12
C SER A 283 -12.36 -14.77 -13.53
N ASN A 284 -11.86 -15.22 -12.38
CA ASN A 284 -12.46 -16.27 -11.57
C ASN A 284 -12.28 -15.90 -10.10
N ILE A 285 -13.29 -15.25 -9.52
CA ILE A 285 -13.22 -14.72 -8.16
C ILE A 285 -13.74 -15.74 -7.16
N ILE A 286 -12.95 -15.97 -6.12
CA ILE A 286 -13.32 -16.75 -4.95
C ILE A 286 -13.43 -15.81 -3.76
N GLU A 287 -14.58 -15.87 -3.11
CA GLU A 287 -14.84 -15.13 -1.88
C GLU A 287 -14.00 -15.66 -0.72
N VAL A 288 -13.46 -14.74 0.09
CA VAL A 288 -12.62 -15.05 1.25
C VAL A 288 -13.35 -14.65 2.54
N GLY A 289 -13.09 -15.34 3.65
CA GLY A 289 -13.70 -15.05 4.94
C GLY A 289 -15.11 -15.62 5.14
N ALA A 290 -15.67 -16.32 4.15
CA ALA A 290 -16.96 -16.99 4.30
C ALA A 290 -16.89 -17.98 5.48
N ASN A 291 -17.81 -17.84 6.44
CA ASN A 291 -17.81 -18.62 7.70
C ASN A 291 -16.51 -18.48 8.53
N ASN A 292 -15.84 -17.33 8.47
CA ASN A 292 -14.54 -17.06 9.11
C ASN A 292 -13.37 -17.92 8.60
N ALA A 293 -13.46 -18.48 7.38
CA ALA A 293 -12.34 -19.20 6.77
C ALA A 293 -11.23 -18.23 6.32
N SER A 294 -9.98 -18.51 6.68
CA SER A 294 -8.81 -17.81 6.13
C SER A 294 -8.58 -18.25 4.68
N ILE A 295 -7.88 -17.41 3.90
CA ILE A 295 -7.40 -17.82 2.57
C ILE A 295 -6.55 -19.11 2.65
N SER A 296 -5.83 -19.30 3.75
CA SER A 296 -5.03 -20.49 4.04
C SER A 296 -5.84 -21.79 4.13
N ASP A 297 -7.16 -21.69 4.34
CA ASP A 297 -8.06 -22.86 4.35
C ASP A 297 -8.35 -23.38 2.94
N ILE A 298 -8.09 -22.58 1.89
CA ILE A 298 -8.26 -22.97 0.49
C ILE A 298 -6.99 -23.68 -0.01
N LYS A 299 -6.77 -24.90 0.46
CA LYS A 299 -5.50 -25.65 0.31
C LYS A 299 -4.95 -25.72 -1.12
N TRP A 300 -5.80 -25.89 -2.13
CA TRP A 300 -5.35 -26.03 -3.51
C TRP A 300 -4.66 -24.78 -4.06
N LEU A 301 -4.86 -23.60 -3.44
CA LEU A 301 -4.12 -22.38 -3.79
C LEU A 301 -2.63 -22.47 -3.44
N TYR A 302 -2.22 -23.44 -2.62
CA TYR A 302 -0.85 -23.60 -2.14
C TYR A 302 -0.15 -24.80 -2.78
N GLU A 303 -0.83 -25.51 -3.68
CA GLU A 303 -0.31 -26.68 -4.36
C GLU A 303 0.24 -26.28 -5.73
N ASP A 304 1.35 -26.90 -6.13
CA ASP A 304 1.95 -26.68 -7.45
C ASP A 304 0.96 -27.14 -8.52
N GLY A 305 0.74 -26.32 -9.56
CA GLY A 305 -0.42 -26.32 -10.47
C GLY A 305 -0.64 -27.56 -11.37
N THR A 306 -0.33 -28.75 -10.88
CA THR A 306 -0.54 -30.06 -11.52
C THR A 306 -1.98 -30.57 -11.43
N HIS A 307 -2.90 -29.79 -10.85
CA HIS A 307 -4.33 -30.12 -10.91
C HIS A 307 -4.88 -29.74 -12.28
N GLU A 308 -5.02 -30.77 -13.13
CA GLU A 308 -5.98 -30.77 -14.23
C GLU A 308 -7.31 -30.21 -13.70
N PRO A 309 -7.98 -29.28 -14.42
CA PRO A 309 -9.19 -28.65 -13.91
C PRO A 309 -10.17 -29.74 -13.50
N THR A 310 -10.45 -29.84 -12.20
CA THR A 310 -11.46 -30.76 -11.70
C THR A 310 -12.74 -30.42 -12.44
N PRO A 311 -13.38 -31.38 -13.16
CA PRO A 311 -14.60 -31.09 -13.88
C PRO A 311 -15.61 -30.51 -12.89
N LEU A 312 -16.26 -29.41 -13.28
CA LEU A 312 -17.26 -28.72 -12.47
C LEU A 312 -18.19 -29.75 -11.80
N PRO A 313 -18.62 -29.54 -10.55
CA PRO A 313 -19.73 -30.31 -10.02
C PRO A 313 -20.89 -30.19 -11.00
N THR A 314 -21.33 -31.33 -11.54
CA THR A 314 -22.51 -31.39 -12.41
C THR A 314 -23.68 -30.83 -11.63
N ILE A 315 -24.13 -29.63 -12.01
CA ILE A 315 -25.36 -29.04 -11.50
C ILE A 315 -26.47 -29.97 -11.99
N SER A 316 -26.97 -30.83 -11.09
CA SER A 316 -28.25 -31.51 -11.32
C SER A 316 -29.32 -30.44 -11.58
N PRO A 317 -30.23 -30.63 -12.55
CA PRO A 317 -31.24 -29.63 -12.84
C PRO A 317 -32.05 -29.35 -11.58
N ARG A 318 -31.90 -28.14 -11.03
CA ARG A 318 -32.75 -27.70 -9.91
C ARG A 318 -34.18 -27.52 -10.44
N PRO A 319 -35.22 -27.94 -9.70
CA PRO A 319 -36.59 -27.76 -10.14
C PRO A 319 -36.91 -26.28 -10.40
N ILE A 320 -37.66 -26.02 -11.46
CA ILE A 320 -38.16 -24.70 -11.86
C ILE A 320 -38.79 -24.00 -10.64
N PRO A 321 -38.30 -22.82 -10.20
CA PRO A 321 -38.95 -22.07 -9.13
C PRO A 321 -40.18 -21.34 -9.66
N THR A 322 -41.29 -21.49 -8.93
CA THR A 322 -42.48 -20.64 -9.04
C THR A 322 -42.09 -19.17 -8.78
N PRO A 323 -42.66 -18.18 -9.50
CA PRO A 323 -42.23 -16.79 -9.35
C PRO A 323 -42.58 -16.23 -7.96
N GLY A 324 -41.58 -15.79 -7.21
CA GLY A 324 -41.76 -14.98 -6.00
C GLY A 324 -40.81 -15.30 -4.85
N ALA A 325 -39.56 -14.81 -4.95
CA ALA A 325 -38.72 -14.35 -3.83
C ALA A 325 -37.31 -14.04 -4.36
N SER A 326 -36.86 -12.80 -4.19
CA SER A 326 -35.53 -12.29 -4.54
C SER A 326 -34.49 -12.70 -3.50
N SER A 327 -33.34 -13.23 -3.94
CA SER A 327 -32.10 -13.25 -3.17
C SER A 327 -30.95 -12.90 -4.11
N ASP A 328 -30.45 -11.67 -3.98
CA ASP A 328 -29.28 -11.17 -4.69
C ASP A 328 -28.01 -11.56 -3.94
N THR A 329 -27.09 -12.23 -4.62
CA THR A 329 -25.68 -12.25 -4.22
C THR A 329 -24.88 -12.06 -5.49
N ALA A 330 -24.48 -10.82 -5.74
CA ALA A 330 -23.71 -10.43 -6.91
C ALA A 330 -22.23 -10.42 -6.53
N VAL A 331 -21.43 -11.25 -7.19
CA VAL A 331 -19.97 -11.13 -7.21
C VAL A 331 -19.65 -9.93 -8.09
N ILE A 332 -19.13 -8.85 -7.51
CA ILE A 332 -18.89 -7.57 -8.20
C ILE A 332 -17.44 -7.53 -8.71
N VAL A 333 -17.25 -7.76 -10.01
CA VAL A 333 -16.02 -7.41 -10.73
C VAL A 333 -16.14 -5.93 -11.13
N VAL A 334 -15.41 -5.03 -10.47
CA VAL A 334 -15.37 -3.61 -10.87
C VAL A 334 -14.38 -3.45 -12.04
N GLY A 335 -14.89 -3.55 -13.26
CA GLY A 335 -14.21 -3.02 -14.46
C GLY A 335 -14.43 -1.51 -14.54
N VAL A 336 -13.35 -0.73 -14.62
CA VAL A 336 -13.43 0.74 -14.70
C VAL A 336 -13.44 1.18 -16.16
N VAL A 337 -14.50 1.92 -16.53
CA VAL A 337 -14.61 2.72 -17.75
C VAL A 337 -14.22 4.16 -17.42
N ALA A 338 -13.27 4.74 -18.18
CA ALA A 338 -13.23 6.13 -18.68
C ALA A 338 -11.80 6.74 -18.67
N GLY A 339 -11.06 6.52 -19.75
CA GLY A 339 -10.78 7.49 -20.82
C GLY A 339 -9.91 8.72 -20.49
N VAL A 340 -8.74 8.77 -21.17
CA VAL A 340 -7.91 9.96 -21.51
C VAL A 340 -6.73 10.32 -20.57
N ALA A 341 -6.29 9.44 -19.66
CA ALA A 341 -5.20 9.79 -18.72
C ALA A 341 -3.76 9.37 -19.12
N ILE A 342 -3.53 8.63 -20.21
CA ILE A 342 -2.25 7.91 -20.37
C ILE A 342 -1.10 8.79 -20.93
N VAL A 343 -1.38 9.82 -21.72
CA VAL A 343 -0.35 10.84 -22.02
C VAL A 343 -0.11 11.76 -20.82
N SER A 344 -1.14 11.95 -20.00
CA SER A 344 -1.15 12.87 -18.85
C SER A 344 -0.33 12.33 -17.67
N ILE A 345 -0.34 11.02 -17.41
CA ILE A 345 0.38 10.43 -16.27
C ILE A 345 1.89 10.35 -16.53
N ALA A 346 2.33 9.94 -17.72
CA ALA A 346 3.75 9.96 -18.08
C ALA A 346 4.30 11.40 -18.04
N VAL A 347 3.57 12.37 -18.61
CA VAL A 347 3.93 13.79 -18.56
C VAL A 347 3.84 14.36 -17.14
N ALA A 348 2.86 13.98 -16.32
CA ALA A 348 2.74 14.44 -14.94
C ALA A 348 3.83 13.87 -14.04
N VAL A 349 4.26 12.61 -14.24
CA VAL A 349 5.41 12.00 -13.56
C VAL A 349 6.70 12.68 -14.01
N SER A 350 6.89 12.91 -15.31
CA SER A 350 8.03 13.69 -15.83
C SER A 350 8.07 15.12 -15.27
N LEU A 351 6.93 15.84 -15.26
CA LEU A 351 6.85 17.19 -14.71
C LEU A 351 7.03 17.21 -13.19
N TYR A 352 6.52 16.22 -12.46
CA TYR A 352 6.72 16.07 -11.02
C TYR A 352 8.19 15.85 -10.67
N LEU A 353 8.89 14.96 -11.39
CA LEU A 353 10.31 14.67 -11.18
C LEU A 353 11.21 15.85 -11.56
N LEU A 354 10.92 16.53 -12.67
CA LEU A 354 11.62 17.76 -13.07
C LEU A 354 11.44 18.89 -12.05
N CYS A 355 10.23 19.06 -11.49
CA CYS A 355 9.95 20.09 -10.47
C CYS A 355 10.50 19.74 -9.09
N TYR A 356 10.56 18.46 -8.73
CA TYR A 356 11.13 17.99 -7.47
C TYR A 356 12.64 18.28 -7.40
N ARG A 357 13.35 18.13 -8.52
CA ARG A 357 14.81 18.29 -8.58
C ARG A 357 15.28 19.73 -8.73
N SER A 358 14.53 20.57 -9.45
CA SER A 358 14.86 21.99 -9.55
C SER A 358 14.81 22.71 -8.19
N ARG A 359 14.09 22.15 -7.21
CA ARG A 359 13.97 22.69 -5.85
C ARG A 359 15.04 22.18 -4.88
N ASN A 360 15.73 21.08 -5.20
CA ASN A 360 16.73 20.46 -4.32
C ASN A 360 18.03 20.09 -5.07
N PRO A 361 18.78 21.05 -5.62
CA PRO A 361 20.14 20.76 -6.08
C PRO A 361 21.00 20.39 -4.86
N ARG A 362 21.54 19.16 -4.80
CA ARG A 362 22.52 18.79 -3.76
C ARG A 362 23.77 19.67 -3.96
N ILE A 363 23.98 20.62 -3.05
CA ILE A 363 25.24 21.36 -2.92
C ILE A 363 26.24 20.42 -2.25
N ILE A 364 27.23 19.95 -3.01
CA ILE A 364 28.45 19.36 -2.44
C ILE A 364 29.31 20.53 -1.98
N THR A 365 29.25 20.88 -0.69
CA THR A 365 30.16 21.86 -0.12
C THR A 365 31.47 21.16 0.24
N VAL A 366 32.46 21.22 -0.66
CA VAL A 366 33.86 21.02 -0.30
C VAL A 366 34.30 22.25 0.48
N VAL A 367 34.64 22.09 1.76
CA VAL A 367 35.22 23.17 2.59
C VAL A 367 36.72 23.24 2.32
N PRO A 368 37.28 24.33 1.76
CA PRO A 368 38.71 24.50 1.68
C PRO A 368 39.26 24.95 3.03
N GLN A 369 40.29 24.27 3.52
CA GLN A 369 41.16 24.77 4.57
C GLN A 369 41.94 25.99 4.04
N MET A 370 41.78 27.16 4.68
CA MET A 370 42.69 28.28 4.48
C MET A 370 43.52 28.50 5.76
N GLN A 371 44.83 28.30 5.61
CA GLN A 371 45.86 28.85 6.49
C GLN A 371 45.93 30.36 6.28
N GLU A 372 45.99 31.13 7.36
CA GLU A 372 46.50 32.50 7.31
C GLU A 372 47.41 32.75 8.51
N GLY A 373 48.62 33.20 8.21
CA GLY A 373 49.66 33.52 9.18
C GLY A 373 50.06 35.00 9.13
N ASN A 374 50.30 35.53 10.33
CA ASN A 374 51.16 36.65 10.74
C ASN A 374 50.76 38.11 10.49
N GLY A 375 50.66 38.88 11.58
CA GLY A 375 50.91 40.33 11.59
C GLY A 375 50.43 41.17 12.81
N MET A 376 51.17 41.13 13.94
CA MET A 376 51.41 42.20 14.95
C MET A 376 50.27 42.83 15.82
N THR A 377 50.15 42.30 17.06
CA THR A 377 50.21 42.92 18.43
C THR A 377 49.81 44.39 18.76
N PRO A 378 49.57 44.77 20.05
CA PRO A 378 48.83 44.11 21.15
C PRO A 378 47.97 45.12 21.98
N VAL A 379 47.16 44.69 22.97
CA VAL A 379 47.41 44.88 24.43
C VAL A 379 46.33 44.25 25.33
N HIS A 380 46.83 43.76 26.49
CA HIS A 380 46.22 43.47 27.80
C HIS A 380 45.14 42.37 27.92
N SER A 381 45.50 41.13 28.32
CA SER A 381 45.85 40.63 29.68
C SER A 381 44.66 40.68 30.65
N LEU A 382 44.12 39.60 31.22
CA LEU A 382 44.77 38.55 32.03
C LEU A 382 43.96 37.23 32.02
N ALA A 383 44.69 36.14 32.20
CA ALA A 383 44.30 34.73 32.24
C ALA A 383 43.97 34.26 33.68
N PRO A 384 44.06 32.96 34.03
CA PRO A 384 43.48 31.72 33.47
C PRO A 384 42.77 30.88 34.55
N TYR A 385 42.01 29.82 34.20
CA TYR A 385 42.23 28.51 34.84
C TYR A 385 41.53 27.34 34.12
N ASN A 386 42.21 26.20 34.15
CA ASN A 386 41.89 24.89 33.59
C ASN A 386 40.68 24.20 34.25
N SER A 387 39.96 23.37 33.51
CA SER A 387 40.11 21.90 33.54
C SER A 387 38.81 21.15 33.18
N GLN A 388 38.99 20.23 32.24
CA GLN A 388 38.34 18.94 32.04
C GLN A 388 36.97 18.64 32.67
N GLY A 389 36.05 18.25 31.77
CA GLY A 389 35.50 16.90 31.78
C GLY A 389 34.16 16.70 32.47
N VAL A 390 33.19 16.18 31.72
CA VAL A 390 32.52 14.88 31.95
C VAL A 390 31.12 14.90 31.30
N ASN A 391 30.84 13.81 30.59
CA ASN A 391 29.58 13.43 29.97
C ASN A 391 28.39 13.43 30.94
N GLY A 392 27.22 13.84 30.44
CA GLY A 392 25.93 13.57 31.07
C GLY A 392 24.82 13.57 30.04
N GLN A 393 24.24 12.40 29.78
CA GLN A 393 22.92 12.22 29.17
C GLN A 393 21.89 13.11 29.87
N LEU A 394 20.88 13.60 29.15
CA LEU A 394 19.51 13.79 29.63
C LEU A 394 18.58 14.11 28.44
N SER A 395 17.51 13.32 28.31
CA SER A 395 16.36 13.54 27.41
C SER A 395 15.59 14.82 27.76
N PRO A 396 14.89 15.48 26.81
CA PRO A 396 13.90 16.49 27.14
C PRO A 396 12.47 15.95 27.09
N THR A 397 11.81 16.10 28.23
CA THR A 397 10.38 15.99 28.54
C THR A 397 9.54 17.06 27.80
N GLN A 398 8.29 16.71 27.48
CA GLN A 398 7.25 17.62 26.99
C GLN A 398 6.81 18.67 28.05
N PRO A 399 6.32 19.85 27.63
CA PRO A 399 5.57 20.75 28.50
C PRO A 399 4.05 20.57 28.40
N ILE A 400 3.44 20.59 29.58
CA ILE A 400 2.01 20.61 29.91
C ILE A 400 1.50 22.06 29.80
N TYR A 401 0.30 22.26 29.25
CA TYR A 401 -0.52 23.44 29.56
C TYR A 401 -1.93 23.01 29.97
N SER A 402 -2.26 23.34 31.21
CA SER A 402 -3.59 23.30 31.82
C SER A 402 -4.37 24.56 31.47
N SER A 403 -5.67 24.43 31.16
CA SER A 403 -6.65 25.45 31.54
C SER A 403 -8.02 24.81 31.81
N SER A 404 -8.58 25.22 32.94
CA SER A 404 -9.84 24.79 33.52
C SER A 404 -10.99 25.69 33.05
N VAL A 405 -12.10 25.10 32.61
CA VAL A 405 -13.41 25.76 32.66
C VAL A 405 -14.46 24.75 33.13
N THR A 406 -15.06 25.08 34.28
CA THR A 406 -16.19 24.40 34.92
C THR A 406 -17.49 24.82 34.23
N SER A 407 -18.38 23.88 33.88
CA SER A 407 -19.83 24.10 33.97
C SER A 407 -20.61 22.79 33.98
N THR A 408 -21.76 22.88 34.61
CA THR A 408 -22.63 21.88 35.26
C THR A 408 -23.39 20.92 34.34
N VAL A 409 -23.54 19.70 34.83
CA VAL A 409 -24.44 18.61 34.37
C VAL A 409 -25.88 18.85 34.87
N PRO A 410 -26.90 18.29 34.20
CA PRO A 410 -27.74 17.31 34.89
C PRO A 410 -27.88 15.99 34.12
N ALA A 411 -27.84 14.91 34.89
CA ALA A 411 -27.93 13.53 34.44
C ALA A 411 -29.37 13.13 34.09
N THR A 412 -29.53 12.12 33.24
CA THR A 412 -30.36 10.93 33.55
C THR A 412 -30.24 9.81 32.50
N SER A 413 -30.18 8.58 33.04
CA SER A 413 -30.85 7.36 32.54
C SER A 413 -30.07 6.30 31.72
N THR A 414 -29.72 5.22 32.44
CA THR A 414 -29.88 3.74 32.18
C THR A 414 -29.35 3.14 30.85
N ASN A 415 -28.66 2.00 30.76
CA ASN A 415 -28.58 0.76 31.56
C ASN A 415 -27.27 -0.04 31.19
N PRO A 416 -26.86 -1.05 31.98
CA PRO A 416 -25.65 -1.86 31.75
C PRO A 416 -25.96 -3.20 31.04
N TRP A 417 -25.05 -3.67 30.19
CA TRP A 417 -25.05 -5.07 29.71
C TRP A 417 -23.73 -5.75 30.10
N THR A 418 -23.86 -6.71 31.02
CA THR A 418 -22.84 -7.67 31.45
C THR A 418 -22.88 -8.92 30.56
N ARG A 419 -21.69 -9.43 30.22
CA ARG A 419 -21.46 -10.73 29.56
C ARG A 419 -21.85 -11.91 30.45
N PRO A 420 -22.31 -13.04 29.89
CA PRO A 420 -22.19 -14.35 30.53
C PRO A 420 -20.92 -15.07 30.06
N GLY A 421 -20.20 -15.65 31.02
CA GLY A 421 -19.07 -16.55 30.80
C GLY A 421 -19.49 -18.02 30.68
N ASN A 422 -18.54 -18.78 30.15
CA ASN A 422 -18.55 -20.24 29.94
C ASN A 422 -18.98 -21.06 31.16
N VAL A 423 -19.75 -22.13 30.93
CA VAL A 423 -19.74 -23.34 31.76
C VAL A 423 -19.75 -24.58 30.87
N THR A 424 -18.82 -25.47 31.23
CA THR A 424 -18.41 -26.75 30.66
C THR A 424 -19.43 -27.88 30.85
N ALA A 425 -19.50 -28.74 29.83
CA ALA A 425 -19.66 -30.20 29.83
C ALA A 425 -20.44 -30.90 30.97
N LEU A 426 -21.51 -31.61 30.58
CA LEU A 426 -21.92 -32.91 31.14
C LEU A 426 -22.83 -33.65 30.12
N ASN A 427 -22.37 -34.81 29.67
CA ASN A 427 -23.14 -35.91 29.07
C ASN A 427 -22.88 -37.13 29.99
N PRO A 428 -23.60 -38.28 29.97
CA PRO A 428 -24.62 -38.73 29.00
C PRO A 428 -25.86 -39.45 29.60
N ARG A 429 -26.90 -39.70 28.79
CA ARG A 429 -27.57 -41.03 28.62
C ARG A 429 -28.94 -40.99 27.88
N THR A 430 -28.97 -41.68 26.74
CA THR A 430 -29.94 -42.70 26.24
C THR A 430 -31.47 -42.51 26.25
N ASN A 431 -32.05 -42.73 25.05
CA ASN A 431 -33.31 -43.40 24.65
C ASN A 431 -34.16 -42.50 23.71
N ALA A 432 -34.27 -42.78 22.41
CA ALA A 432 -34.97 -43.87 21.70
C ALA A 432 -36.46 -43.56 21.37
N HIS A 433 -36.77 -43.71 20.08
CA HIS A 433 -38.06 -43.93 19.39
C HIS A 433 -38.98 -42.76 18.96
N GLN A 434 -39.26 -42.77 17.64
CA GLN A 434 -40.53 -42.59 16.89
C GLN A 434 -41.32 -41.29 17.14
N ILE A 435 -41.75 -40.51 16.14
CA ILE A 435 -42.38 -40.79 14.84
C ILE A 435 -41.93 -39.72 13.84
#